data_AF-A0A1V5PHE0-F1
#
_entry.id   AF-A0A1V5PHE0-F1
#
_cell.length_a   1.000
_cell.length_b   1.000
_cell.length_c   1.000
_cell.angle_alpha   90.00
_cell.angle_beta   90.00
_cell.angle_gamma   90.00
#
_symmetry.space_group_name_H-M   'P 1'
#
loop_
_entity.id
_entity.type
_entity.pdbx_description
1 polymer ?
#
loop_
_entity_poly.entity_id
_entity_poly.type
_entity_poly.pdbx_seq_one_letter_code
_entity_poly.pdbx_strand_id
1 'polypeptide(L)'
;MTFCRAFDAWDRFDHSQARTLLETYHEQYESLWRFLKLLSSPKPGYAPVLDLLNNAQRRAARGRYDDAVARLYRAIEMLAQIRLKQREPSLEASDLQVNLLPEALRSKYEALREPAERGKIRLGLRQDYDLLAELSDPLGNVYQGLSERLLQALLCRNESILAHGQKPITQTQWNEIWGIAERLVRNGLDALKVRLDAPQFPQWQD
;
A
#
# COMPACT_ATOMS: atom_id res chain seq x y z
N MET A 1 -25.66 1.22 16.05
CA MET A 1 -24.41 1.42 16.81
C MET A 1 -23.34 0.37 16.51
N THR A 2 -23.65 -0.93 16.47
CA THR A 2 -22.66 -2.02 16.23
C THR A 2 -21.91 -1.87 14.91
N PHE A 3 -22.60 -1.62 13.79
CA PHE A 3 -21.96 -1.43 12.49
C PHE A 3 -20.99 -0.24 12.45
N CYS A 4 -21.38 0.91 13.00
CA CYS A 4 -20.49 2.07 13.07
C CYS A 4 -19.21 1.76 13.84
N ARG A 5 -19.30 1.03 14.96
CA ARG A 5 -18.14 0.60 15.74
C ARG A 5 -17.28 -0.42 14.98
N ALA A 6 -17.92 -1.33 14.24
CA ALA A 6 -17.20 -2.33 13.48
C ALA A 6 -16.44 -1.73 12.30
N PHE A 7 -17.07 -0.85 11.53
CA PHE A 7 -16.43 -0.16 10.43
C PHE A 7 -15.39 0.86 10.91
N ASP A 8 -15.59 1.49 12.07
CA ASP A 8 -14.55 2.31 12.71
C ASP A 8 -13.33 1.48 13.13
N ALA A 9 -13.54 0.31 13.76
CA ALA A 9 -12.48 -0.63 14.09
C ALA A 9 -11.71 -1.09 12.84
N TRP A 10 -12.41 -1.36 11.75
CA TRP A 10 -11.79 -1.68 10.47
C TRP A 10 -11.04 -0.46 9.90
N ASP A 11 -11.62 0.74 9.97
CA ASP A 11 -11.00 1.98 9.46
C ASP A 11 -9.70 2.36 10.16
N ARG A 12 -9.45 1.81 11.36
CA ARG A 12 -8.21 1.91 12.14
C ARG A 12 -7.35 0.65 12.09
N PHE A 13 -7.65 -0.27 11.17
CA PHE A 13 -6.96 -1.55 10.93
C PHE A 13 -6.99 -2.54 12.10
N ASP A 14 -7.93 -2.38 13.05
CA ASP A 14 -8.23 -3.39 14.07
C ASP A 14 -9.21 -4.42 13.48
N HIS A 15 -8.70 -5.21 12.53
CA HIS A 15 -9.50 -6.21 11.81
C HIS A 15 -10.04 -7.30 12.75
N SER A 16 -9.35 -7.58 13.86
CA SER A 16 -9.79 -8.54 14.90
C SER A 16 -11.06 -8.05 15.60
N GLN A 17 -11.08 -6.79 16.06
CA GLN A 17 -12.26 -6.21 16.65
C GLN A 17 -13.39 -6.05 15.63
N ALA A 18 -13.08 -5.58 14.41
CA ALA A 18 -14.07 -5.46 13.34
C ALA A 18 -14.76 -6.81 13.06
N ARG A 19 -13.96 -7.89 13.03
CA ARG A 19 -14.47 -9.24 12.80
C ARG A 19 -15.41 -9.68 13.91
N THR A 20 -15.00 -9.50 15.16
CA THR A 20 -15.82 -9.83 16.33
C THR A 20 -17.18 -9.12 16.28
N LEU A 21 -17.20 -7.85 15.88
CA LEU A 21 -18.43 -7.06 15.81
C LEU A 21 -19.32 -7.38 14.61
N LEU A 22 -18.76 -7.87 13.50
CA LEU A 22 -19.49 -8.22 12.28
C LEU A 22 -19.91 -9.70 12.20
N GLU A 23 -19.39 -10.58 13.07
CA GLU A 23 -19.63 -12.03 13.03
C GLU A 23 -21.13 -12.37 13.00
N THR A 24 -21.99 -11.68 13.76
CA THR A 24 -23.44 -11.93 13.79
C THR A 24 -24.19 -11.39 12.57
N TYR A 25 -23.55 -10.56 11.74
CA TYR A 25 -24.18 -9.87 10.60
C TYR A 25 -23.55 -10.25 9.25
N HIS A 26 -22.78 -11.34 9.22
CA HIS A 26 -21.98 -11.72 8.06
C HIS A 26 -22.81 -11.99 6.80
N GLU A 27 -24.03 -12.51 6.93
CA GLU A 27 -24.92 -12.78 5.80
C GLU A 27 -25.34 -11.50 5.07
N GLN A 28 -25.55 -10.40 5.81
CA GLN A 28 -25.95 -9.11 5.24
C GLN A 28 -24.81 -8.42 4.46
N TYR A 29 -23.55 -8.76 4.77
CA TYR A 29 -22.36 -8.15 4.19
C TYR A 29 -21.35 -9.21 3.75
N GLU A 30 -21.83 -10.21 3.02
CA GLU A 30 -21.05 -11.42 2.74
C GLU A 30 -19.70 -11.14 2.08
N SER A 31 -19.65 -10.25 1.08
CA SER A 31 -18.40 -9.90 0.39
C SER A 31 -17.39 -9.22 1.32
N LEU A 32 -17.84 -8.25 2.13
CA LEU A 32 -17.02 -7.57 3.14
C LEU A 32 -16.55 -8.56 4.20
N TRP A 33 -17.42 -9.46 4.65
CA TRP A 33 -17.06 -10.48 5.61
C TRP A 33 -15.97 -11.42 5.09
N ARG A 34 -16.10 -11.89 3.85
CA ARG A 34 -15.09 -12.72 3.17
C ARG A 34 -13.76 -11.99 3.07
N PHE A 35 -13.78 -10.72 2.68
CA PHE A 35 -12.58 -9.90 2.57
C PHE A 35 -11.91 -9.66 3.94
N LEU A 36 -12.69 -9.38 4.99
CA LEU A 36 -12.20 -9.23 6.37
C LEU A 36 -11.55 -10.51 6.90
N LYS A 37 -12.14 -11.67 6.60
CA LYS A 37 -11.56 -12.98 6.92
C LYS A 37 -10.22 -13.19 6.20
N LEU A 38 -10.12 -12.79 4.93
CA LEU A 38 -8.87 -12.87 4.17
C LEU A 38 -7.79 -11.97 4.78
N LEU A 39 -8.14 -10.73 5.13
CA LEU A 39 -7.22 -9.78 5.79
C LEU A 39 -6.64 -10.34 7.10
N SER A 40 -7.45 -11.11 7.83
CA SER A 40 -7.05 -11.75 9.10
C SER A 40 -6.37 -13.12 8.92
N SER A 41 -6.14 -13.57 7.69
CA SER A 41 -5.54 -14.88 7.43
C SER A 41 -4.00 -14.84 7.55
N PRO A 42 -3.32 -15.98 7.76
CA PRO A 42 -1.85 -16.01 7.83
C PRO A 42 -1.14 -15.61 6.53
N LYS A 43 -1.84 -15.68 5.39
CA LYS A 43 -1.30 -15.35 4.06
C LYS A 43 -2.32 -14.47 3.31
N PRO A 44 -2.46 -13.19 3.70
CA PRO A 44 -3.47 -12.30 3.13
C PRO A 44 -3.11 -11.84 1.70
N GLY A 45 -1.91 -12.19 1.20
CA GLY A 45 -1.43 -11.78 -0.11
C GLY A 45 -1.44 -10.26 -0.23
N TYR A 46 -2.09 -9.75 -1.27
CA TYR A 46 -2.21 -8.31 -1.54
C TYR A 46 -3.48 -7.68 -0.93
N ALA A 47 -4.29 -8.42 -0.16
CA ALA A 47 -5.49 -7.87 0.48
C ALA A 47 -5.23 -6.60 1.32
N PRO A 48 -4.15 -6.52 2.12
CA PRO A 48 -3.88 -5.32 2.93
C PRO A 48 -3.61 -4.07 2.07
N VAL A 49 -3.07 -4.23 0.85
CA VAL A 49 -2.88 -3.12 -0.10
C VAL A 49 -4.22 -2.57 -0.55
N LEU A 50 -5.16 -3.46 -0.91
CA LEU A 50 -6.48 -3.05 -1.36
C LEU A 50 -7.33 -2.46 -0.21
N ASP A 51 -7.16 -2.97 1.02
CA ASP A 51 -7.79 -2.39 2.21
C ASP A 51 -7.30 -0.95 2.46
N LEU A 52 -5.99 -0.71 2.34
CA LEU A 52 -5.43 0.64 2.43
C LEU A 52 -5.95 1.58 1.34
N LEU A 53 -6.08 1.11 0.09
CA LEU A 53 -6.68 1.89 -0.99
C LEU A 53 -8.12 2.28 -0.69
N ASN A 54 -8.95 1.30 -0.29
CA ASN A 54 -10.35 1.56 0.06
C ASN A 54 -10.45 2.52 1.26
N ASN A 55 -9.57 2.38 2.25
CA ASN A 55 -9.50 3.30 3.39
C ASN A 55 -9.09 4.72 2.97
N ALA A 56 -8.09 4.86 2.09
CA ALA A 56 -7.69 6.15 1.54
C ALA A 56 -8.87 6.87 0.86
N GLN A 57 -9.64 6.17 0.02
CA GLN A 57 -10.85 6.72 -0.59
C GLN A 57 -11.88 7.18 0.44
N ARG A 58 -12.12 6.39 1.51
CA ARG A 58 -13.04 6.78 2.59
C ARG A 58 -12.59 8.04 3.35
N ARG A 59 -11.28 8.24 3.52
CA ARG A 59 -10.73 9.49 4.10
C ARG A 59 -10.93 10.67 3.16
N ALA A 60 -10.64 10.49 1.87
CA ALA A 60 -10.81 11.53 0.86
C ALA A 60 -12.29 11.95 0.69
N ALA A 61 -13.22 10.99 0.75
CA ALA A 61 -14.67 11.27 0.70
C ALA A 61 -15.16 12.16 1.85
N ARG A 62 -14.43 12.20 2.97
CA ARG A 62 -14.69 13.08 4.12
C ARG A 62 -13.84 14.36 4.11
N GLY A 63 -13.22 14.70 2.98
CA GLY A 63 -12.34 15.87 2.83
C GLY A 63 -10.99 15.76 3.57
N ARG A 64 -10.63 14.58 4.08
CA ARG A 64 -9.38 14.35 4.82
C ARG A 64 -8.26 13.92 3.87
N TYR A 65 -7.86 14.80 2.96
CA TYR A 65 -6.94 14.44 1.87
C TYR A 65 -5.53 14.11 2.34
N ASP A 66 -5.00 14.79 3.34
CA ASP A 66 -3.68 14.46 3.90
C ASP A 66 -3.64 13.03 4.48
N ASP A 67 -4.70 12.67 5.22
CA ASP A 67 -4.89 11.35 5.82
C ASP A 67 -5.09 10.26 4.76
N ALA A 68 -5.76 10.61 3.65
CA ALA A 68 -5.95 9.75 2.49
C ALA A 68 -4.63 9.49 1.76
N VAL A 69 -3.84 10.53 1.50
CA VAL A 69 -2.54 10.42 0.82
C VAL A 69 -1.53 9.62 1.65
N ALA A 70 -1.53 9.76 2.97
CA ALA A 70 -0.69 8.94 3.84
C ALA A 70 -0.98 7.42 3.70
N ARG A 71 -2.27 7.04 3.65
CA ARG A 71 -2.68 5.64 3.41
C ARG A 71 -2.35 5.16 2.02
N LEU A 72 -2.55 6.02 1.03
CA LEU A 72 -2.23 5.71 -0.37
C LEU A 72 -0.73 5.44 -0.54
N TYR A 73 0.12 6.28 0.07
CA TYR A 73 1.56 6.06 0.10
C TYR A 73 1.91 4.70 0.72
N ARG A 74 1.32 4.38 1.88
CA ARG A 74 1.55 3.08 2.53
C ARG A 74 1.09 1.92 1.65
N ALA A 75 -0.02 2.04 0.94
CA ALA A 75 -0.51 1.01 0.02
C ALA A 75 0.51 0.73 -1.11
N ILE A 76 1.04 1.78 -1.73
CA ILE A 76 2.00 1.68 -2.84
C ILE A 76 3.32 1.05 -2.39
N GLU A 77 3.84 1.47 -1.23
CA GLU A 77 5.05 0.91 -0.66
C GLU A 77 4.83 -0.56 -0.25
N MET A 78 3.72 -0.86 0.42
CA MET A 78 3.38 -2.22 0.85
C MET A 78 3.23 -3.17 -0.34
N LEU A 79 2.71 -2.71 -1.48
CA LEU A 79 2.61 -3.51 -2.70
C LEU A 79 3.99 -4.03 -3.15
N ALA A 80 5.00 -3.17 -3.21
CA ALA A 80 6.35 -3.57 -3.59
C ALA A 80 7.00 -4.46 -2.52
N GLN A 81 6.83 -4.14 -1.23
CA GLN A 81 7.36 -4.94 -0.11
C GLN A 81 6.78 -6.37 -0.10
N ILE A 82 5.47 -6.52 -0.28
CA ILE A 82 4.83 -7.84 -0.41
C ILE A 82 5.40 -8.57 -1.62
N ARG A 83 5.57 -7.88 -2.76
CA ARG A 83 6.11 -8.52 -3.95
C ARG A 83 7.55 -9.01 -3.75
N LEU A 84 8.44 -8.18 -3.17
CA LEU A 84 9.82 -8.55 -2.84
C LEU A 84 9.87 -9.78 -1.93
N LYS A 85 9.00 -9.85 -0.93
CA LYS A 85 8.89 -10.99 -0.02
C LYS A 85 8.34 -12.26 -0.69
N GLN A 86 7.52 -12.12 -1.74
CA GLN A 86 7.00 -13.25 -2.52
C GLN A 86 7.95 -13.72 -3.64
N ARG A 87 9.12 -13.10 -3.79
CA ARG A 87 10.13 -13.56 -4.75
C ARG A 87 10.85 -14.80 -4.21
N GLU A 88 11.54 -15.46 -5.12
CA GLU A 88 12.48 -16.54 -4.82
C GLU A 88 13.87 -16.13 -5.36
N PRO A 89 14.87 -15.91 -4.49
CA PRO A 89 14.77 -15.89 -3.03
C PRO A 89 13.89 -14.73 -2.51
N SER A 90 13.29 -14.90 -1.33
CA SER A 90 12.53 -13.85 -0.64
C SER A 90 13.45 -12.71 -0.20
N LEU A 91 13.02 -11.47 -0.43
CA LEU A 91 13.76 -10.26 -0.07
C LEU A 91 12.95 -9.42 0.92
N GLU A 92 13.57 -9.05 2.04
CA GLU A 92 12.95 -8.21 3.07
C GLU A 92 13.43 -6.76 2.91
N ALA A 93 12.53 -5.87 2.49
CA ALA A 93 12.83 -4.45 2.26
C ALA A 93 13.36 -3.72 3.51
N SER A 94 12.97 -4.15 4.70
CA SER A 94 13.41 -3.56 5.97
C SER A 94 14.80 -4.00 6.43
N ASP A 95 15.37 -5.04 5.81
CA ASP A 95 16.67 -5.61 6.15
C ASP A 95 17.24 -6.41 4.97
N LEU A 96 17.57 -5.70 3.88
CA LEU A 96 17.96 -6.32 2.63
C LEU A 96 19.29 -7.05 2.76
N GLN A 97 19.27 -8.35 2.46
CA GLN A 97 20.45 -9.20 2.43
C GLN A 97 21.05 -9.21 1.02
N VAL A 98 22.09 -8.40 0.77
CA VAL A 98 22.66 -8.21 -0.57
C VAL A 98 23.22 -9.49 -1.19
N ASN A 99 23.64 -10.47 -0.38
CA ASN A 99 24.11 -11.77 -0.87
C ASN A 99 23.02 -12.56 -1.60
N LEU A 100 21.74 -12.28 -1.33
CA LEU A 100 20.59 -12.87 -2.04
C LEU A 100 20.33 -12.21 -3.41
N LEU A 101 21.01 -11.11 -3.71
CA LEU A 101 20.89 -10.41 -5.00
C LEU A 101 21.86 -10.98 -6.04
N PRO A 102 21.55 -10.82 -7.34
CA PRO A 102 22.51 -11.00 -8.43
C PRO A 102 23.77 -10.17 -8.19
N GLU A 103 24.94 -10.73 -8.54
CA GLU A 103 26.26 -10.13 -8.26
C GLU A 103 26.37 -8.68 -8.74
N ALA A 104 25.85 -8.39 -9.93
CA ALA A 104 25.85 -7.05 -10.53
C ALA A 104 25.12 -5.99 -9.69
N LEU A 105 24.17 -6.37 -8.84
CA LEU A 105 23.39 -5.43 -8.00
C LEU A 105 23.98 -5.27 -6.60
N ARG A 106 24.83 -6.18 -6.14
CA ARG A 106 25.27 -6.24 -4.73
C ARG A 106 25.92 -4.95 -4.28
N SER A 107 26.90 -4.44 -5.05
CA SER A 107 27.62 -3.21 -4.69
C SER A 107 26.70 -1.98 -4.62
N LYS A 108 25.71 -1.89 -5.52
CA LYS A 108 24.74 -0.78 -5.56
C LYS A 108 23.92 -0.73 -4.26
N TYR A 109 23.38 -1.88 -3.84
CA TYR A 109 22.53 -1.94 -2.64
C TYR A 109 23.33 -1.97 -1.34
N GLU A 110 24.56 -2.50 -1.35
CA GLU A 110 25.46 -2.44 -0.19
C GLU A 110 25.82 -0.99 0.17
N ALA A 111 25.91 -0.10 -0.82
CA ALA A 111 26.14 1.33 -0.59
C ALA A 111 24.99 2.04 0.16
N LEU A 112 23.81 1.41 0.26
CA LEU A 112 22.68 1.91 1.05
C LEU A 112 22.75 1.49 2.53
N ARG A 113 23.80 0.76 2.92
CA ARG A 113 23.95 0.32 4.31
C ARG A 113 24.24 1.52 5.20
N GLU A 114 23.37 1.76 6.17
CA GLU A 114 23.52 2.86 7.10
C GLU A 114 24.13 2.37 8.42
N PRO A 115 25.36 2.79 8.78
CA PRO A 115 25.99 2.37 10.05
C PRO A 115 25.17 2.79 11.27
N ALA A 116 24.49 3.94 11.19
CA ALA A 116 23.62 4.47 12.24
C ALA A 116 22.40 3.57 12.53
N GLU A 117 21.94 2.79 11.55
CA GLU A 117 20.80 1.86 11.67
C GLU A 117 21.26 0.42 11.98
N ARG A 118 22.26 0.29 12.86
CA ARG A 118 22.90 -1.00 13.21
C ARG A 118 23.44 -1.76 11.98
N GLY A 119 23.80 -1.02 10.93
CA GLY A 119 24.29 -1.58 9.67
C GLY A 119 23.23 -2.30 8.86
N LYS A 120 21.93 -1.99 9.01
CA LYS A 120 20.87 -2.54 8.14
C LYS A 120 20.76 -1.78 6.82
N ILE A 121 20.23 -2.45 5.80
CA ILE A 121 19.82 -1.81 4.54
C ILE A 121 18.30 -1.77 4.53
N ARG A 122 17.73 -0.57 4.61
CA ARG A 122 16.28 -0.33 4.49
C ARG A 122 15.99 0.34 3.16
N LEU A 123 15.11 -0.27 2.40
CA LEU A 123 14.61 0.31 1.16
C LEU A 123 13.37 1.14 1.47
N GLY A 124 13.33 2.36 0.94
CA GLY A 124 12.12 3.15 0.80
C GLY A 124 11.37 2.80 -0.49
N LEU A 125 10.15 3.32 -0.62
CA LEU A 125 9.24 3.07 -1.75
C LEU A 125 9.94 3.05 -3.12
N ARG A 126 10.72 4.09 -3.46
CA ARG A 126 11.40 4.15 -4.75
C ARG A 126 12.39 2.98 -4.93
N GLN A 127 13.20 2.71 -3.90
CA GLN A 127 14.22 1.67 -3.96
C GLN A 127 13.61 0.27 -4.03
N ASP A 128 12.44 0.05 -3.41
CA ASP A 128 11.69 -1.21 -3.53
C ASP A 128 11.33 -1.50 -5.00
N TYR A 129 10.77 -0.51 -5.71
CA TYR A 129 10.40 -0.68 -7.11
C TYR A 129 11.60 -0.70 -8.05
N ASP A 130 12.63 0.12 -7.79
CA ASP A 130 13.87 0.10 -8.58
C ASP A 130 14.51 -1.30 -8.49
N LEU A 131 14.54 -1.92 -7.30
CA LEU A 131 15.03 -3.29 -7.13
C LEU A 131 14.19 -4.29 -7.91
N LEU A 132 12.85 -4.19 -7.83
CA LEU A 132 11.96 -5.05 -8.60
C LEU A 132 12.23 -4.93 -10.11
N ALA A 133 12.42 -3.72 -10.63
CA ALA A 133 12.70 -3.51 -12.04
C ALA A 133 14.07 -4.08 -12.46
N GLU A 134 15.11 -3.89 -11.63
CA GLU A 134 16.44 -4.45 -11.88
C GLU A 134 16.47 -5.98 -11.82
N LEU A 135 15.53 -6.57 -11.07
CA LEU A 135 15.27 -8.01 -11.04
C LEU A 135 14.31 -8.48 -12.14
N SER A 136 14.03 -7.62 -13.13
CA SER A 136 13.10 -7.86 -14.25
C SER A 136 11.70 -8.29 -13.81
N ASP A 137 11.24 -7.80 -12.66
CA ASP A 137 9.93 -8.12 -12.11
C ASP A 137 8.81 -7.37 -12.87
N PRO A 138 7.68 -8.04 -13.18
CA PRO A 138 6.56 -7.38 -13.86
C PRO A 138 6.05 -6.13 -13.12
N LEU A 139 6.04 -6.14 -11.78
CA LEU A 139 5.61 -4.98 -11.01
C LEU A 139 6.59 -3.80 -11.14
N GLY A 140 7.90 -4.09 -11.16
CA GLY A 140 8.94 -3.09 -11.39
C GLY A 140 8.81 -2.43 -12.77
N ASN A 141 8.53 -3.22 -13.80
CA ASN A 141 8.33 -2.73 -15.17
C ASN A 141 7.10 -1.81 -15.28
N VAL A 142 5.99 -2.17 -14.61
CA VAL A 142 4.80 -1.30 -14.55
C VAL A 142 5.14 0.02 -13.87
N TYR A 143 5.89 -0.02 -12.77
CA TYR A 143 6.30 1.18 -12.05
C TYR A 143 7.16 2.11 -12.90
N GLN A 144 8.12 1.59 -13.69
CA GLN A 144 8.98 2.43 -14.52
C GLN A 144 8.18 3.39 -15.42
N GLY A 145 7.11 2.91 -16.06
CA GLY A 145 6.23 3.73 -16.91
C GLY A 145 5.39 4.79 -16.16
N LEU A 146 5.34 4.74 -14.83
CA LEU A 146 4.57 5.66 -13.98
C LEU A 146 5.44 6.45 -12.99
N SER A 147 6.71 6.07 -12.85
CA SER A 147 7.63 6.48 -11.78
C SER A 147 7.82 7.99 -11.70
N GLU A 148 8.09 8.68 -12.82
CA GLU A 148 8.27 10.13 -12.85
C GLU A 148 7.02 10.87 -12.34
N ARG A 149 5.84 10.49 -12.85
CA ARG A 149 4.57 11.11 -12.45
C ARG A 149 4.25 10.84 -11.00
N LEU A 150 4.48 9.60 -10.55
CA LEU A 150 4.26 9.23 -9.16
C LEU A 150 5.20 10.00 -8.23
N LEU A 151 6.49 10.11 -8.56
CA LEU A 151 7.45 10.87 -7.78
C LEU A 151 7.05 12.35 -7.69
N GLN A 152 6.66 12.97 -8.80
CA GLN A 152 6.17 14.36 -8.79
C GLN A 152 4.93 14.52 -7.91
N ALA A 153 3.95 13.62 -8.03
CA ALA A 153 2.75 13.64 -7.22
C ALA A 153 3.05 13.40 -5.72
N LEU A 154 4.07 12.58 -5.41
CA LEU A 154 4.53 12.34 -4.05
C LEU A 154 5.37 13.50 -3.48
N LEU A 155 6.07 14.27 -4.30
CA LEU A 155 6.77 15.49 -3.85
C LEU A 155 5.78 16.54 -3.34
N CYS A 156 4.58 16.65 -3.93
CA CYS A 156 3.51 17.50 -3.41
C CYS A 156 3.08 17.12 -1.98
N ARG A 157 3.22 15.85 -1.57
CA ARG A 157 2.99 15.42 -0.18
C ARG A 157 4.03 16.02 0.74
N ASN A 158 5.29 16.13 0.33
CA ASN A 158 6.35 16.67 1.21
C ASN A 158 6.09 18.13 1.59
N GLU A 159 5.35 18.87 0.76
CA GLU A 159 4.91 20.24 1.02
C GLU A 159 3.65 20.33 1.91
N SER A 160 3.05 19.19 2.26
CA SER A 160 1.87 19.14 3.12
C SER A 160 2.18 19.29 4.61
N ILE A 161 1.24 19.90 5.34
CA ILE A 161 1.28 20.09 6.79
C ILE A 161 1.40 18.79 7.60
N LEU A 162 0.86 17.66 7.12
CA LEU A 162 1.00 16.35 7.81
C LEU A 162 2.26 15.58 7.38
N ALA A 163 3.12 16.19 6.57
CA ALA A 163 4.45 15.67 6.24
C ALA A 163 5.53 16.65 6.71
N HIS A 164 6.06 17.47 5.80
CA HIS A 164 7.18 18.37 6.10
C HIS A 164 6.95 19.83 5.67
N GLY A 165 5.77 20.16 5.13
CA GLY A 165 5.44 21.52 4.68
C GLY A 165 4.35 22.17 5.52
N GLN A 166 3.61 23.11 4.93
CA GLN A 166 2.69 24.00 5.67
C GLN A 166 1.28 24.11 5.07
N LYS A 167 1.03 23.50 3.89
CA LYS A 167 -0.26 23.62 3.20
C LYS A 167 -1.05 22.30 3.29
N PRO A 168 -2.39 22.32 3.37
CA PRO A 168 -3.18 21.10 3.26
C PRO A 168 -3.19 20.56 1.82
N ILE A 169 -3.36 19.25 1.66
CA ILE A 169 -3.59 18.66 0.33
C ILE A 169 -5.00 19.04 -0.15
N THR A 170 -5.09 19.53 -1.38
CA THR A 170 -6.36 19.86 -2.04
C THR A 170 -7.01 18.64 -2.68
N GLN A 171 -8.32 18.72 -2.97
CA GLN A 171 -9.03 17.68 -3.70
C GLN A 171 -8.41 17.41 -5.08
N THR A 172 -7.97 18.45 -5.78
CA THR A 172 -7.31 18.33 -7.10
C THR A 172 -6.03 17.51 -7.00
N GLN A 173 -5.18 17.83 -6.02
CA GLN A 173 -3.95 17.07 -5.76
C GLN A 173 -4.26 15.62 -5.37
N TRP A 174 -5.25 15.39 -4.51
CA TRP A 174 -5.71 14.03 -4.19
C TRP A 174 -6.13 13.26 -5.45
N ASN A 175 -6.96 13.85 -6.32
CA ASN A 175 -7.44 13.18 -7.52
C ASN A 175 -6.30 12.79 -8.47
N GLU A 176 -5.28 13.65 -8.60
CA GLU A 176 -4.09 13.37 -9.39
C GLU A 176 -3.28 12.21 -8.81
N ILE A 177 -2.93 12.28 -7.51
CA ILE A 177 -2.17 11.24 -6.83
C ILE A 177 -2.94 9.90 -6.86
N TRP A 178 -4.24 9.93 -6.59
CA TRP A 178 -5.12 8.77 -6.64
C TRP A 178 -5.12 8.12 -8.03
N GLY A 179 -5.30 8.90 -9.10
CA GLY A 179 -5.34 8.36 -10.46
C GLY A 179 -4.05 7.64 -10.88
N ILE A 180 -2.89 8.12 -10.42
CA ILE A 180 -1.60 7.49 -10.67
C ILE A 180 -1.45 6.22 -9.82
N ALA A 181 -1.77 6.30 -8.53
CA ALA A 181 -1.65 5.19 -7.58
C ALA A 181 -2.59 4.03 -7.91
N GLU A 182 -3.86 4.32 -8.20
CA GLU A 182 -4.87 3.33 -8.61
C GLU A 182 -4.43 2.58 -9.86
N ARG A 183 -3.87 3.31 -10.85
CA ARG A 183 -3.32 2.71 -12.05
C ARG A 183 -2.10 1.84 -11.78
N LEU A 184 -1.18 2.28 -10.91
CA LEU A 184 -0.01 1.48 -10.52
C LEU A 184 -0.44 0.18 -9.84
N VAL A 185 -1.34 0.26 -8.85
CA VAL A 185 -1.80 -0.94 -8.12
C VAL A 185 -2.56 -1.88 -9.05
N ARG A 186 -3.52 -1.36 -9.84
CA ARG A 186 -4.31 -2.18 -10.77
C ARG A 186 -3.42 -2.88 -11.80
N ASN A 187 -2.61 -2.11 -12.54
CA ASN A 187 -1.75 -2.66 -13.58
C ASN A 187 -0.67 -3.59 -12.98
N GLY A 188 -0.18 -3.28 -11.78
CA GLY A 188 0.78 -4.12 -11.05
C GLY A 188 0.18 -5.47 -10.68
N LEU A 189 -1.01 -5.49 -10.08
CA LEU A 189 -1.72 -6.74 -9.75
C LEU A 189 -2.07 -7.54 -11.01
N ASP A 190 -2.49 -6.87 -12.08
CA ASP A 190 -2.74 -7.51 -13.39
C ASP A 190 -1.47 -8.16 -13.96
N ALA A 191 -0.33 -7.45 -13.93
CA ALA A 191 0.96 -7.97 -14.40
C ALA A 191 1.44 -9.17 -13.56
N LEU A 192 1.10 -9.19 -12.26
CA LEU A 192 1.33 -10.30 -11.34
C LEU A 192 0.25 -11.40 -11.42
N LYS A 193 -0.76 -11.24 -12.28
CA LYS A 193 -1.91 -12.15 -12.44
C LYS A 193 -2.69 -12.39 -11.15
N VAL A 194 -2.72 -11.39 -10.26
CA VAL A 194 -3.47 -11.43 -9.01
C VAL A 194 -4.91 -11.04 -9.29
N ARG A 195 -5.84 -11.93 -8.91
CA ARG A 195 -7.28 -11.65 -8.92
C ARG A 195 -7.77 -11.63 -7.49
N LEU A 196 -8.13 -10.44 -7.02
CA LEU A 196 -8.64 -10.25 -5.68
C LEU A 196 -9.75 -9.20 -5.70
N ASP A 197 -10.90 -9.56 -5.14
CA ASP A 197 -11.99 -8.63 -4.91
C ASP A 197 -11.84 -7.99 -3.52
N ALA A 198 -12.02 -6.68 -3.46
CA ALA A 198 -11.89 -5.87 -2.25
C ALA A 198 -13.06 -4.87 -2.20
N PRO A 199 -14.22 -5.29 -1.66
CA PRO A 199 -15.40 -4.45 -1.64
C PRO A 199 -15.19 -3.20 -0.79
N GLN A 200 -15.75 -2.09 -1.25
CA GLN A 200 -15.84 -0.86 -0.46
C GLN A 200 -16.94 -1.00 0.60
N PHE A 201 -16.86 -0.20 1.67
CA PHE A 201 -17.94 -0.14 2.66
C PHE A 201 -19.26 0.32 2.01
N PRO A 202 -20.41 -0.10 2.56
CA PRO A 202 -21.70 0.33 2.07
C PRO A 202 -21.79 1.87 2.09
N GLN A 203 -22.44 2.44 1.08
CA GLN A 203 -22.86 3.84 1.12
C GLN A 203 -24.28 3.87 1.65
N TRP A 204 -24.49 4.59 2.75
CA TRP A 204 -25.83 4.92 3.21
C TRP A 204 -26.21 6.24 2.54
N GLN A 205 -27.30 6.23 1.78
CA GLN A 205 -27.94 7.48 1.36
C GLN A 205 -28.67 8.03 2.59
N ASP A 206 -28.43 9.29 2.91
CA ASP A 206 -29.16 10.02 3.94
C ASP A 206 -30.64 10.21 3.53
#